data_AF-L0MMU8-F1
#
_entry.id   AF-L0MMU8-F1
#
_cell.length_a   1.000
_cell.length_b   1.000
_cell.length_c   1.000
_cell.angle_alpha   90.00
_cell.angle_beta   90.00
_cell.angle_gamma   90.00
#
_symmetry.space_group_name_H-M   'P 1'
#
loop_
_entity.id
_entity.type
_entity.pdbx_description
1 polymer ?
#
loop_
_entity_poly.entity_id
_entity_poly.type
_entity_poly.pdbx_seq_one_letter_code
_entity_poly.pdbx_strand_id
1 'polypeptide(L)'
;MFKVNKLFTRNVLVLSFFLTVGFAYAFPAAASLSVEEAGMQTAADMNRRFLDTHDTCGANPAWFCNGIMIRAANATPSYHAWDPSPSSQRRGGVSFSYFRSDLYSTRLQGARTQGFTIKSGQAGELSVNPLKVLCSFPYDAGTGDRGDNGCGGNKYYSLESKACSALGITTAKQWLAHFSDSQLTGEEPYRHQCGFAADAAESFATSLVARRISKPQEQLVGWSQNELSIATWKSGIAEQLPLESFFYIPQPKTVSSAAPAGTDLSGLAGAQFMQRDYYQQTGMIIPVIRMSLSNQPQDVFSWRAEDQAISTGKIVGLLPDIADIAGEKSKTITKAYYYRLPYLTVSVPHYAGMATGDVVSIRWTGPNHTYISEEKTIATPGVITFQIPRVEVIDSIGHTAQISFAAKQANGIVERSSALPVQVEGQELDLPPPVISSDLHEVKVKFNGMNASHRISVRLEGVKTHDTSRQPGSFSEELFFDIPEGWVQENHGKTILINYAVGDEWGGKFQFSRTLRFDIP
;
A
#
# COMPACT_ATOMS: atom_id res chain seq x y z
N MET A 1 -1.60 92.32 31.87
CA MET A 1 -2.57 92.93 30.92
C MET A 1 -3.42 91.81 30.32
N PHE A 2 -4.73 92.02 30.32
CA PHE A 2 -5.82 91.27 29.66
C PHE A 2 -6.25 89.87 30.16
N LYS A 3 -7.56 89.85 30.49
CA LYS A 3 -8.47 88.79 30.94
C LYS A 3 -8.45 87.51 30.10
N VAL A 4 -8.75 86.36 30.73
CA VAL A 4 -9.58 85.31 30.09
C VAL A 4 -10.50 84.65 31.12
N ASN A 5 -11.79 84.59 30.76
CA ASN A 5 -12.92 83.99 31.47
C ASN A 5 -12.93 82.46 31.39
N LYS A 6 -13.58 81.83 32.39
CA LYS A 6 -14.06 80.44 32.39
C LYS A 6 -15.01 80.15 31.21
N LEU A 7 -14.99 78.93 30.66
CA LEU A 7 -16.03 77.89 30.84
C LEU A 7 -15.85 76.68 29.89
N PHE A 8 -16.00 75.48 30.46
CA PHE A 8 -16.56 74.22 29.93
C PHE A 8 -16.25 73.74 28.49
N THR A 9 -15.71 72.52 28.36
CA THR A 9 -16.24 71.56 27.37
C THR A 9 -15.95 70.08 27.71
N ARG A 10 -16.88 69.25 27.22
CA ARG A 10 -17.22 67.84 27.49
C ARG A 10 -16.10 66.80 27.30
N ASN A 11 -16.13 65.78 28.15
CA ASN A 11 -15.50 64.48 27.93
C ASN A 11 -16.10 63.77 26.70
N VAL A 12 -15.26 63.35 25.77
CA VAL A 12 -15.58 62.35 24.73
C VAL A 12 -14.56 61.22 24.87
N LEU A 13 -15.05 60.02 25.19
CA LEU A 13 -14.26 58.80 25.27
C LEU A 13 -14.09 58.25 23.85
N VAL A 14 -12.87 58.21 23.33
CA VAL A 14 -12.54 57.59 22.03
C VAL A 14 -12.12 56.15 22.28
N LEU A 15 -12.94 55.20 21.81
CA LEU A 15 -12.64 53.77 21.86
C LEU A 15 -11.86 53.39 20.58
N SER A 16 -10.56 53.14 20.72
CA SER A 16 -9.71 52.70 19.61
C SER A 16 -9.89 51.19 19.36
N PHE A 17 -10.48 50.85 18.21
CA PHE A 17 -10.58 49.48 17.71
C PHE A 17 -9.27 49.11 16.99
N PHE A 18 -8.41 48.29 17.60
CA PHE A 18 -7.27 47.69 16.91
C PHE A 18 -7.73 46.45 16.15
N LEU A 19 -7.81 46.57 14.82
CA LEU A 19 -7.96 45.42 13.92
C LEU A 19 -6.60 44.72 13.77
N THR A 20 -6.37 43.63 14.48
CA THR A 20 -5.24 42.73 14.21
C THR A 20 -5.62 41.80 13.05
N VAL A 21 -5.16 42.12 11.83
CA VAL A 21 -5.21 41.19 10.70
C VAL A 21 -4.13 40.13 10.91
N GLY A 22 -4.50 38.98 11.47
CA GLY A 22 -3.64 37.82 11.54
C GLY A 22 -3.47 37.19 10.16
N PHE A 23 -2.35 37.43 9.49
CA PHE A 23 -1.93 36.61 8.36
C PHE A 23 -1.51 35.23 8.88
N ALA A 24 -2.41 34.25 8.76
CA ALA A 24 -2.05 32.85 8.91
C ALA A 24 -1.16 32.46 7.74
N TYR A 25 0.16 32.42 7.95
CA TYR A 25 1.08 31.74 7.05
C TYR A 25 0.81 30.24 7.17
N ALA A 26 -0.04 29.72 6.28
CA ALA A 26 -0.12 28.29 6.04
C ALA A 26 1.21 27.85 5.42
N PHE A 27 2.04 27.15 6.19
CA PHE A 27 3.16 26.41 5.61
C PHE A 27 2.55 25.39 4.63
N PRO A 28 2.95 25.38 3.34
CA PRO A 28 2.50 24.33 2.44
C PRO A 28 3.00 23.01 3.01
N ALA A 29 2.08 22.08 3.30
CA ALA A 29 2.44 20.71 3.59
C ALA A 29 3.29 20.20 2.42
N ALA A 30 4.50 19.72 2.70
CA ALA A 30 5.33 19.09 1.69
C ALA A 30 4.51 17.93 1.09
N ALA A 31 4.17 18.04 -0.19
CA ALA A 31 3.45 16.97 -0.87
C ALA A 31 4.33 15.71 -0.84
N SER A 32 3.85 14.65 -0.21
CA SER A 32 4.46 13.34 -0.30
C SER A 32 4.37 12.87 -1.75
N LEU A 33 5.49 12.42 -2.32
CA LEU A 33 5.51 11.80 -3.65
C LEU A 33 4.49 10.66 -3.71
N SER A 34 3.77 10.55 -4.81
CA SER A 34 2.98 9.36 -5.09
C SER A 34 3.88 8.12 -5.20
N VAL A 35 3.28 6.94 -5.00
CA VAL A 35 4.00 5.65 -5.14
C VAL A 35 4.63 5.49 -6.53
N GLU A 36 3.94 5.98 -7.56
CA GLU A 36 4.42 5.98 -8.95
C GLU A 36 5.63 6.91 -9.12
N GLU A 37 5.56 8.14 -8.64
CA GLU A 37 6.70 9.07 -8.69
C GLU A 37 7.91 8.54 -7.92
N ALA A 38 7.69 7.95 -6.74
CA ALA A 38 8.75 7.32 -5.96
C ALA A 38 9.40 6.14 -6.70
N GLY A 39 8.60 5.33 -7.40
CA GLY A 39 9.07 4.23 -8.24
C GLY A 39 9.91 4.70 -9.43
N MET A 40 9.43 5.72 -10.15
CA MET A 40 10.18 6.35 -11.26
C MET A 40 11.49 6.98 -10.78
N GLN A 41 11.47 7.68 -9.64
CA GLN A 41 12.67 8.28 -9.06
C GLN A 41 13.68 7.21 -8.62
N THR A 42 13.21 6.07 -8.09
CA THR A 42 14.08 4.93 -7.76
C THR A 42 14.81 4.41 -9.00
N ALA A 43 14.10 4.18 -10.11
CA ALA A 43 14.72 3.75 -11.37
C ALA A 43 15.74 4.77 -11.91
N ALA A 44 15.41 6.06 -11.87
CA ALA A 44 16.30 7.13 -12.31
C ALA A 44 17.57 7.21 -11.46
N ASP A 45 17.46 7.10 -10.13
CA ASP A 45 18.61 7.07 -9.23
C ASP A 45 19.49 5.84 -9.47
N MET A 46 18.88 4.67 -9.69
CA MET A 46 19.62 3.46 -10.04
C MET A 46 20.43 3.63 -11.33
N ASN A 47 19.84 4.18 -12.40
CA ASN A 47 20.58 4.45 -13.64
C ASN A 47 21.72 5.45 -13.42
N ARG A 48 21.47 6.53 -12.66
CA ARG A 48 22.50 7.51 -12.29
C ARG A 48 23.68 6.85 -11.58
N ARG A 49 23.42 6.01 -10.56
CA ARG A 49 24.46 5.28 -9.82
C ARG A 49 25.16 4.22 -10.66
N PHE A 50 24.45 3.57 -11.58
CA PHE A 50 25.03 2.57 -12.48
C PHE A 50 26.01 3.19 -13.48
N LEU A 51 25.74 4.41 -13.95
CA LEU A 51 26.58 5.16 -14.88
C LEU A 51 27.74 5.89 -14.22
N ASP A 52 27.66 6.16 -12.92
CA ASP A 52 28.76 6.75 -12.16
C ASP A 52 29.86 5.70 -11.88
N THR A 53 31.02 5.88 -12.52
CA THR A 53 32.15 4.94 -12.50
C THR A 53 33.29 5.35 -11.57
N HIS A 54 33.11 6.35 -10.71
CA HIS A 54 34.13 6.70 -9.72
C HIS A 54 34.44 5.48 -8.84
N ASP A 55 35.73 5.18 -8.64
CA ASP A 55 36.16 4.00 -7.87
C ASP A 55 36.09 4.20 -6.36
N THR A 56 35.88 5.44 -5.91
CA THR A 56 35.74 5.84 -4.51
C THR A 56 34.70 6.95 -4.39
N CYS A 57 34.09 7.06 -3.21
CA CYS A 57 33.19 8.12 -2.80
C CYS A 57 33.88 9.05 -1.79
N GLY A 58 35.01 9.63 -2.19
CA GLY A 58 35.93 10.32 -1.26
C GLY A 58 36.63 9.31 -0.34
N ALA A 59 36.45 9.44 0.97
CA ALA A 59 37.01 8.49 1.95
C ALA A 59 36.25 7.15 1.99
N ASN A 60 35.09 7.06 1.34
CA ASN A 60 34.24 5.87 1.35
C ASN A 60 34.43 5.01 0.09
N PRO A 61 34.20 3.68 0.16
CA PRO A 61 34.18 2.81 -1.02
C PRO A 61 33.10 3.21 -2.05
N ALA A 62 33.28 2.84 -3.32
CA ALA A 62 32.34 3.17 -4.40
C ALA A 62 30.88 2.73 -4.14
N TRP A 63 30.64 1.57 -3.50
CA TRP A 63 29.27 1.11 -3.18
C TRP A 63 28.51 2.05 -2.23
N PHE A 64 29.21 2.99 -1.59
CA PHE A 64 28.61 3.99 -0.74
C PHE A 64 27.76 5.01 -1.51
N CYS A 65 28.20 5.44 -2.70
CA CYS A 65 27.54 6.49 -3.47
C CYS A 65 27.11 6.07 -4.89
N ASN A 66 27.74 5.06 -5.47
CA ASN A 66 27.44 4.58 -6.81
C ASN A 66 27.34 3.05 -6.89
N GLY A 67 27.05 2.57 -8.10
CA GLY A 67 26.74 1.17 -8.40
C GLY A 67 25.48 0.64 -7.70
N ILE A 68 25.12 -0.59 -8.06
CA ILE A 68 23.93 -1.27 -7.56
C ILE A 68 24.34 -2.56 -6.86
N MET A 69 24.07 -2.64 -5.55
CA MET A 69 24.19 -3.88 -4.80
C MET A 69 22.91 -4.69 -4.99
N ILE A 70 23.05 -5.85 -5.62
CA ILE A 70 21.93 -6.65 -6.12
C ILE A 70 22.05 -8.10 -5.67
N ARG A 71 20.93 -8.70 -5.24
CA ARG A 71 20.89 -10.10 -4.85
C ARG A 71 19.79 -10.83 -5.59
N ALA A 72 20.17 -11.91 -6.26
CA ALA A 72 19.21 -12.86 -6.78
C ALA A 72 18.57 -13.66 -5.64
N ALA A 73 17.24 -13.80 -5.66
CA ALA A 73 16.49 -14.52 -4.64
C ALA A 73 15.30 -15.27 -5.25
N ASN A 74 14.89 -16.38 -4.64
CA ASN A 74 13.68 -17.09 -5.06
C ASN A 74 12.45 -16.42 -4.44
N ALA A 75 11.32 -16.50 -5.15
CA ALA A 75 10.02 -16.06 -4.64
C ALA A 75 9.19 -17.30 -4.30
N THR A 76 8.89 -17.48 -3.02
CA THR A 76 8.20 -18.66 -2.50
C THR A 76 7.42 -18.29 -1.23
N PRO A 77 6.29 -18.94 -0.93
CA PRO A 77 5.55 -18.71 0.31
C PRO A 77 6.25 -19.30 1.55
N SER A 78 7.31 -20.09 1.38
CA SER A 78 7.96 -20.81 2.49
C SER A 78 8.88 -19.93 3.35
N TYR A 79 9.33 -18.80 2.83
CA TYR A 79 10.20 -17.84 3.51
C TYR A 79 10.20 -16.50 2.76
N HIS A 80 10.61 -15.43 3.44
CA HIS A 80 10.73 -14.11 2.83
C HIS A 80 12.04 -13.96 2.05
N ALA A 81 11.96 -13.41 0.83
CA ALA A 81 13.11 -13.35 -0.08
C ALA A 81 14.31 -12.56 0.46
N TRP A 82 14.06 -11.58 1.36
CA TRP A 82 15.08 -10.75 2.00
C TRP A 82 15.63 -11.31 3.31
N ASP A 83 15.12 -12.44 3.81
CA ASP A 83 15.68 -13.07 5.01
C ASP A 83 16.91 -13.92 4.66
N PRO A 84 18.00 -13.86 5.45
CA PRO A 84 19.17 -14.70 5.20
C PRO A 84 18.81 -16.17 5.35
N SER A 85 19.24 -17.01 4.41
CA SER A 85 19.05 -18.46 4.50
C SER A 85 19.77 -19.05 5.73
N PRO A 86 19.36 -20.23 6.23
CA PRO A 86 20.05 -20.89 7.34
C PRO A 86 21.55 -21.10 7.10
N SER A 87 21.95 -21.34 5.85
CA SER A 87 23.38 -21.46 5.50
C SER A 87 24.11 -20.13 5.54
N SER A 88 23.50 -19.03 5.08
CA SER A 88 24.07 -17.69 5.22
C SER A 88 24.19 -17.31 6.68
N GLN A 89 23.16 -17.53 7.50
CA GLN A 89 23.18 -17.24 8.95
C GLN A 89 24.32 -17.97 9.67
N ARG A 90 24.52 -19.26 9.40
CA ARG A 90 25.63 -20.04 9.99
C ARG A 90 27.01 -19.51 9.59
N ARG A 91 27.17 -19.08 8.34
CA ARG A 91 28.43 -18.52 7.85
C ARG A 91 28.64 -17.08 8.30
N GLY A 92 27.56 -16.33 8.54
CA GLY A 92 27.59 -14.90 8.86
C GLY A 92 27.70 -13.98 7.64
N GLY A 93 27.51 -14.49 6.42
CA GLY A 93 27.61 -13.72 5.18
C GLY A 93 26.58 -14.08 4.12
N VAL A 94 26.05 -13.06 3.44
CA VAL A 94 25.06 -13.13 2.37
C VAL A 94 25.68 -12.61 1.08
N SER A 95 25.64 -13.43 0.03
CA SER A 95 26.22 -13.10 -1.28
C SER A 95 25.36 -12.09 -2.04
N PHE A 96 26.01 -11.06 -2.59
CA PHE A 96 25.43 -10.06 -3.49
C PHE A 96 26.34 -9.92 -4.72
N SER A 97 25.87 -9.27 -5.76
CA SER A 97 26.69 -8.76 -6.86
C SER A 97 26.69 -7.23 -6.84
N TYR A 98 27.66 -6.63 -7.54
CA TYR A 98 27.80 -5.18 -7.66
C TYR A 98 27.78 -4.75 -9.11
N PHE A 99 26.72 -4.06 -9.53
CA PHE A 99 26.51 -3.71 -10.94
C PHE A 99 26.91 -2.26 -11.19
N ARG A 100 27.72 -2.05 -12.23
CA ARG A 100 28.16 -0.74 -12.72
C ARG A 100 28.49 -0.85 -14.21
N SER A 101 28.33 0.24 -14.94
CA SER A 101 28.43 0.27 -16.40
C SER A 101 29.76 -0.21 -16.98
N ASP A 102 30.85 -0.11 -16.21
CA ASP A 102 32.22 -0.47 -16.60
C ASP A 102 32.66 -1.87 -16.13
N LEU A 103 31.80 -2.65 -15.46
CA LEU A 103 32.18 -3.94 -14.85
C LEU A 103 31.72 -5.18 -15.63
N TYR A 104 31.09 -5.01 -16.80
CA TYR A 104 30.57 -6.10 -17.62
C TYR A 104 29.62 -7.04 -16.83
N SER A 105 28.47 -6.49 -16.42
CA SER A 105 27.45 -7.21 -15.63
C SER A 105 26.33 -7.72 -16.55
N THR A 106 26.50 -8.90 -17.14
CA THR A 106 25.57 -9.43 -18.16
C THR A 106 24.57 -10.46 -17.63
N ARG A 107 24.75 -10.94 -16.39
CA ARG A 107 23.89 -11.93 -15.74
C ARG A 107 24.06 -11.93 -14.23
N LEU A 108 23.11 -12.56 -13.55
CA LEU A 108 23.23 -12.95 -12.15
C LEU A 108 23.71 -14.39 -12.02
N GLN A 109 24.09 -14.75 -10.79
CA GLN A 109 24.43 -16.13 -10.41
C GLN A 109 23.33 -17.09 -10.87
N GLY A 110 23.74 -18.21 -11.49
CA GLY A 110 22.81 -19.24 -11.97
C GLY A 110 21.84 -18.79 -13.05
N ALA A 111 22.07 -17.64 -13.70
CA ALA A 111 21.14 -17.02 -14.67
C ALA A 111 19.75 -16.73 -14.07
N ARG A 112 19.69 -16.51 -12.75
CA ARG A 112 18.48 -16.09 -12.04
C ARG A 112 17.98 -14.76 -12.57
N THR A 113 16.66 -14.57 -12.53
CA THR A 113 15.97 -13.47 -13.21
C THR A 113 15.18 -12.57 -12.28
N GLN A 114 15.29 -12.76 -10.98
CA GLN A 114 14.63 -11.89 -10.02
C GLN A 114 15.38 -11.84 -8.69
N GLY A 115 15.00 -10.87 -7.86
CA GLY A 115 15.53 -10.70 -6.52
C GLY A 115 15.25 -9.30 -6.00
N PHE A 116 16.16 -8.77 -5.20
CA PHE A 116 16.05 -7.42 -4.64
C PHE A 116 17.35 -6.63 -4.72
N THR A 117 17.25 -5.30 -4.69
CA THR A 117 18.37 -4.39 -4.49
C THR A 117 18.31 -3.77 -3.10
N ILE A 118 19.48 -3.39 -2.61
CA ILE A 118 19.60 -2.56 -1.42
C ILE A 118 20.04 -1.16 -1.84
N LYS A 119 19.65 -0.17 -1.04
CA LYS A 119 20.04 1.23 -1.22
C LYS A 119 21.57 1.35 -1.25
N SER A 120 22.08 2.43 -1.84
CA SER A 120 23.49 2.80 -1.71
C SER A 120 23.89 2.89 -0.23
N GLY A 121 25.18 2.77 0.08
CA GLY A 121 25.65 2.89 1.46
C GLY A 121 25.16 4.19 2.13
N GLN A 122 25.26 5.32 1.43
CA GLN A 122 24.82 6.63 1.91
C GLN A 122 23.33 6.67 2.28
N ALA A 123 22.46 6.13 1.44
CA ALA A 123 21.02 6.10 1.71
C ALA A 123 20.65 5.01 2.73
N GLY A 124 21.41 3.92 2.76
CA GLY A 124 21.22 2.79 3.68
C GLY A 124 21.70 3.06 5.11
N GLU A 125 22.62 4.01 5.32
CA GLU A 125 23.02 4.44 6.67
C GLU A 125 21.87 5.05 7.49
N LEU A 126 20.82 5.53 6.81
CA LEU A 126 19.62 6.07 7.45
C LEU A 126 18.62 4.99 7.87
N SER A 127 18.83 3.72 7.47
CA SER A 127 17.99 2.61 7.89
C SER A 127 18.28 2.22 9.34
N VAL A 128 17.29 1.65 10.02
CA VAL A 128 17.44 1.16 11.41
C VAL A 128 18.52 0.07 11.50
N ASN A 129 18.66 -0.75 10.46
CA ASN A 129 19.71 -1.75 10.35
C ASN A 129 20.53 -1.57 9.05
N PRO A 130 21.52 -0.66 9.04
CA PRO A 130 22.45 -0.52 7.91
C PRO A 130 23.23 -1.80 7.68
N LEU A 131 23.46 -2.16 6.42
CA LEU A 131 24.16 -3.39 6.07
C LEU A 131 25.67 -3.15 5.91
N LYS A 132 26.47 -4.06 6.47
CA LYS A 132 27.94 -4.00 6.36
C LYS A 132 28.43 -4.85 5.19
N VAL A 133 29.01 -4.20 4.17
CA VAL A 133 29.71 -4.88 3.07
C VAL A 133 31.09 -5.30 3.56
N LEU A 134 31.37 -6.60 3.57
CA LEU A 134 32.57 -7.17 4.20
C LEU A 134 33.72 -7.28 3.20
N CYS A 135 33.47 -7.92 2.06
CA CYS A 135 34.50 -8.15 1.06
C CYS A 135 33.93 -8.17 -0.37
N SER A 136 34.83 -7.99 -1.32
CA SER A 136 34.56 -7.92 -2.75
C SER A 136 35.52 -8.83 -3.52
N PHE A 137 34.98 -9.52 -4.52
CA PHE A 137 35.70 -10.38 -5.43
C PHE A 137 35.42 -9.96 -6.88
N PRO A 138 36.45 -9.84 -7.74
CA PRO A 138 36.24 -9.52 -9.15
C PRO A 138 35.39 -10.56 -9.90
N TYR A 139 35.31 -11.80 -9.43
CA TYR A 139 34.47 -12.86 -9.99
C TYR A 139 33.72 -13.63 -8.90
N ASP A 140 32.83 -14.55 -9.28
CA ASP A 140 32.17 -15.47 -8.36
C ASP A 140 33.25 -16.24 -7.63
N ALA A 141 33.28 -16.08 -6.32
CA ALA A 141 34.33 -16.63 -5.48
C ALA A 141 33.85 -17.88 -4.73
N GLY A 142 32.59 -18.29 -4.97
CA GLY A 142 31.93 -19.32 -4.21
C GLY A 142 31.96 -18.99 -2.72
N THR A 143 31.50 -17.80 -2.30
CA THR A 143 31.45 -17.41 -0.87
C THR A 143 30.77 -18.45 0.03
N GLY A 144 29.93 -19.30 -0.59
CA GLY A 144 29.44 -20.58 -0.08
C GLY A 144 30.46 -21.45 0.66
N ASP A 145 31.63 -21.60 0.06
CA ASP A 145 32.71 -22.52 0.43
C ASP A 145 33.91 -21.81 1.09
N ARG A 146 33.71 -20.55 1.52
CA ARG A 146 34.72 -19.71 2.17
C ARG A 146 34.45 -19.54 3.66
N GLY A 147 35.52 -19.48 4.46
CA GLY A 147 35.46 -19.09 5.87
C GLY A 147 35.24 -17.59 6.07
N ASP A 148 35.32 -17.11 7.32
CA ASP A 148 35.30 -15.68 7.69
C ASP A 148 34.17 -14.90 7.01
N ASN A 149 32.92 -15.31 7.26
CA ASN A 149 31.73 -14.68 6.68
C ASN A 149 31.72 -14.65 5.14
N GLY A 150 32.43 -15.58 4.50
CA GLY A 150 32.58 -15.65 3.03
C GLY A 150 33.79 -14.90 2.48
N CYS A 151 34.57 -14.23 3.33
CA CYS A 151 35.73 -13.40 2.95
C CYS A 151 37.07 -14.13 3.11
N GLY A 152 37.08 -15.28 3.78
CA GLY A 152 38.27 -16.09 3.99
C GLY A 152 38.65 -16.95 2.79
N GLY A 153 39.65 -17.80 3.01
CA GLY A 153 40.07 -18.80 2.02
C GLY A 153 38.93 -19.76 1.64
N ASN A 154 38.84 -20.08 0.36
CA ASN A 154 38.01 -21.16 -0.16
C ASN A 154 38.56 -22.51 0.31
N LYS A 155 37.67 -23.46 0.64
CA LYS A 155 38.07 -24.79 1.16
C LYS A 155 39.06 -25.56 0.28
N TYR A 156 39.08 -25.31 -1.04
CA TYR A 156 40.03 -25.97 -1.96
C TYR A 156 41.38 -25.26 -2.06
N TYR A 157 41.46 -23.98 -1.68
CA TYR A 157 42.64 -23.12 -1.78
C TYR A 157 42.80 -22.30 -0.48
N SER A 158 42.76 -22.98 0.66
CA SER A 158 42.55 -22.34 1.96
C SER A 158 43.66 -21.35 2.37
N LEU A 159 44.86 -21.50 1.81
CA LEU A 159 46.01 -20.65 2.09
C LEU A 159 46.21 -19.59 1.02
N GLU A 160 45.89 -19.91 -0.23
CA GLU A 160 46.20 -19.15 -1.44
C GLU A 160 45.06 -18.20 -1.84
N SER A 161 43.84 -18.44 -1.33
CA SER A 161 42.64 -17.64 -1.65
C SER A 161 42.14 -16.79 -0.48
N LYS A 162 43.01 -16.53 0.52
CA LYS A 162 42.72 -15.65 1.67
C LYS A 162 42.43 -14.20 1.24
N ALA A 163 42.25 -13.29 2.19
CA ALA A 163 42.22 -11.85 1.90
C ALA A 163 43.50 -11.44 1.14
N CYS A 164 43.35 -10.61 0.09
CA CYS A 164 44.47 -10.21 -0.77
C CYS A 164 45.61 -9.54 0.02
N SER A 165 45.26 -8.72 1.02
CA SER A 165 46.24 -8.08 1.91
C SER A 165 47.09 -9.09 2.68
N ALA A 166 46.52 -10.23 3.10
CA ALA A 166 47.25 -11.29 3.79
C ALA A 166 48.23 -12.05 2.89
N LEU A 167 48.04 -11.95 1.56
CA LEU A 167 48.93 -12.52 0.55
C LEU A 167 49.93 -11.50 -0.01
N GLY A 168 49.93 -10.27 0.50
CA GLY A 168 50.74 -9.17 -0.05
C GLY A 168 50.27 -8.67 -1.42
N ILE A 169 49.04 -9.01 -1.83
CA ILE A 169 48.41 -8.54 -3.06
C ILE A 169 47.66 -7.24 -2.74
N THR A 170 48.19 -6.11 -3.21
CA THR A 170 47.62 -4.77 -2.94
C THR A 170 47.24 -4.02 -4.21
N THR A 171 47.53 -4.57 -5.39
CA THR A 171 47.24 -3.94 -6.68
C THR A 171 46.45 -4.87 -7.60
N ALA A 172 45.68 -4.28 -8.51
CA ALA A 172 44.91 -5.03 -9.50
C ALA A 172 45.79 -5.89 -10.41
N LYS A 173 47.00 -5.43 -10.75
CA LYS A 173 47.96 -6.19 -11.56
C LYS A 173 48.50 -7.42 -10.83
N GLN A 174 48.80 -7.29 -9.54
CA GLN A 174 49.20 -8.45 -8.72
C GLN A 174 48.05 -9.45 -8.60
N TRP A 175 46.83 -8.95 -8.40
CA TRP A 175 45.65 -9.82 -8.39
C TRP A 175 45.47 -10.55 -9.73
N LEU A 176 45.65 -9.85 -10.86
CA LEU A 176 45.53 -10.47 -12.18
C LEU A 176 46.59 -11.56 -12.39
N ALA A 177 47.83 -11.32 -11.95
CA ALA A 177 48.89 -12.33 -11.99
C ALA A 177 48.56 -13.56 -11.14
N HIS A 178 47.99 -13.35 -9.94
CA HIS A 178 47.52 -14.44 -9.05
C HIS A 178 46.33 -15.21 -9.63
N PHE A 179 45.40 -14.50 -10.28
CA PHE A 179 44.22 -15.08 -10.91
C PHE A 179 44.57 -15.88 -12.17
N SER A 180 45.54 -15.40 -12.95
CA SER A 180 45.98 -16.02 -14.21
C SER A 180 47.20 -16.93 -14.05
N ASP A 181 47.37 -17.54 -12.88
CA ASP A 181 48.42 -18.55 -12.66
C ASP A 181 48.25 -19.69 -13.66
N SER A 182 49.33 -20.00 -14.39
CA SER A 182 49.33 -21.00 -15.47
C SER A 182 49.16 -22.43 -14.97
N GLN A 183 49.30 -22.68 -13.67
CA GLN A 183 49.02 -23.97 -13.05
C GLN A 183 47.51 -24.22 -12.84
N LEU A 184 46.69 -23.17 -12.91
CA LEU A 184 45.25 -23.27 -12.69
C LEU A 184 44.51 -23.51 -14.01
N THR A 185 43.51 -24.38 -13.96
CA THR A 185 42.74 -24.80 -15.12
C THR A 185 41.24 -24.76 -14.85
N GLY A 186 40.43 -24.58 -15.90
CA GLY A 186 38.97 -24.59 -15.79
C GLY A 186 38.44 -23.58 -14.76
N GLU A 187 37.79 -24.10 -13.71
CA GLU A 187 37.14 -23.29 -12.66
C GLU A 187 38.07 -22.89 -11.50
N GLU A 188 39.30 -23.40 -11.48
CA GLU A 188 40.24 -23.21 -10.37
C GLU A 188 40.55 -21.73 -10.08
N PRO A 189 40.79 -20.85 -11.09
CA PRO A 189 41.05 -19.42 -10.85
C PRO A 189 40.00 -18.72 -9.98
N TYR A 190 38.73 -19.06 -10.15
CA TYR A 190 37.61 -18.44 -9.44
C TYR A 190 37.57 -18.82 -7.96
N ARG A 191 38.02 -20.03 -7.62
CA ARG A 191 38.13 -20.50 -6.22
C ARG A 191 39.46 -20.08 -5.59
N HIS A 192 40.51 -19.94 -6.41
CA HIS A 192 41.86 -19.52 -6.02
C HIS A 192 41.99 -18.01 -5.77
N GLN A 193 41.16 -17.18 -6.40
CA GLN A 193 41.24 -15.72 -6.24
C GLN A 193 41.17 -15.28 -4.77
N CYS A 194 41.96 -14.26 -4.42
CA CYS A 194 41.88 -13.60 -3.12
C CYS A 194 40.74 -12.56 -3.12
N GLY A 195 40.25 -12.21 -1.92
CA GLY A 195 39.20 -11.21 -1.72
C GLY A 195 39.74 -9.87 -1.22
N PHE A 196 39.10 -8.77 -1.63
CA PHE A 196 39.42 -7.42 -1.18
C PHE A 196 38.50 -7.01 -0.02
N ALA A 197 39.03 -6.33 0.99
CA ALA A 197 38.21 -5.71 2.03
C ALA A 197 37.32 -4.63 1.39
N ALA A 198 36.00 -4.73 1.59
CA ALA A 198 35.05 -3.85 0.92
C ALA A 198 34.75 -2.57 1.69
N ASP A 199 35.04 -2.52 2.99
CA ASP A 199 34.89 -1.33 3.84
C ASP A 199 36.03 -0.33 3.69
N ALA A 200 37.18 -0.75 3.14
CA ALA A 200 38.29 0.12 2.80
C ALA A 200 38.20 0.63 1.35
N ALA A 201 38.12 1.95 1.17
CA ALA A 201 37.88 2.59 -0.14
C ALA A 201 38.88 2.14 -1.23
N GLU A 202 40.18 2.21 -0.94
CA GLU A 202 41.24 1.83 -1.89
C GLU A 202 41.27 0.33 -2.20
N SER A 203 40.95 -0.51 -1.21
CA SER A 203 40.88 -1.97 -1.40
C SER A 203 39.70 -2.34 -2.30
N PHE A 204 38.53 -1.73 -2.10
CA PHE A 204 37.39 -1.92 -2.98
C PHE A 204 37.66 -1.37 -4.38
N ALA A 205 38.26 -0.18 -4.50
CA ALA A 205 38.68 0.40 -5.77
C ALA A 205 39.61 -0.55 -6.55
N THR A 206 40.55 -1.20 -5.85
CA THR A 206 41.46 -2.18 -6.45
C THR A 206 40.70 -3.40 -7.01
N SER A 207 39.66 -3.88 -6.32
CA SER A 207 38.77 -4.94 -6.82
C SER A 207 38.08 -4.54 -8.14
N LEU A 208 37.62 -3.29 -8.24
CA LEU A 208 36.98 -2.75 -9.44
C LEU A 208 37.96 -2.61 -10.61
N VAL A 209 39.19 -2.17 -10.35
CA VAL A 209 40.25 -2.12 -11.37
C VAL A 209 40.60 -3.54 -11.81
N ALA A 210 40.76 -4.49 -10.88
CA ALA A 210 41.04 -5.89 -11.16
C ALA A 210 40.01 -6.48 -12.12
N ARG A 211 38.72 -6.25 -11.85
CA ARG A 211 37.60 -6.63 -12.73
C ARG A 211 37.74 -6.07 -14.15
N ARG A 212 38.10 -4.79 -14.30
CA ARG A 212 38.20 -4.13 -15.61
C ARG A 212 39.36 -4.66 -16.44
N ILE A 213 40.50 -4.95 -15.81
CA ILE A 213 41.71 -5.39 -16.53
C ILE A 213 41.72 -6.90 -16.84
N SER A 214 40.90 -7.70 -16.16
CA SER A 214 40.83 -9.16 -16.32
C SER A 214 39.93 -9.64 -17.46
N LYS A 215 39.41 -8.70 -18.26
CA LYS A 215 38.60 -8.95 -19.46
C LYS A 215 37.44 -9.93 -19.21
N PRO A 216 36.42 -9.55 -18.44
CA PRO A 216 35.34 -10.45 -18.03
C PRO A 216 34.57 -11.14 -19.17
N GLN A 217 34.55 -10.54 -20.37
CA GLN A 217 33.95 -11.11 -21.57
C GLN A 217 34.71 -12.34 -22.11
N GLU A 218 35.97 -12.53 -21.73
CA GLU A 218 36.82 -13.67 -22.12
C GLU A 218 36.79 -14.80 -21.06
N GLN A 219 36.11 -14.59 -19.92
CA GLN A 219 36.08 -15.51 -18.78
C GLN A 219 34.92 -16.53 -18.85
N LEU A 220 34.99 -17.56 -18.01
CA LEU A 220 33.96 -18.60 -17.94
C LEU A 220 32.62 -18.00 -17.54
N VAL A 221 31.64 -18.10 -18.44
CA VAL A 221 30.31 -17.50 -18.31
C VAL A 221 29.58 -17.90 -17.02
N GLY A 222 29.80 -19.11 -16.49
CA GLY A 222 29.20 -19.58 -15.24
C GLY A 222 29.75 -18.92 -13.97
N TRP A 223 30.95 -18.36 -14.03
CA TRP A 223 31.68 -17.75 -12.92
C TRP A 223 31.98 -16.26 -13.16
N SER A 224 31.49 -15.71 -14.29
CA SER A 224 31.84 -14.36 -14.74
C SER A 224 31.14 -13.25 -13.94
N GLN A 225 30.08 -13.51 -13.17
CA GLN A 225 29.53 -12.50 -12.25
C GLN A 225 30.55 -12.10 -11.18
N ASN A 226 30.51 -10.87 -10.65
CA ASN A 226 31.27 -10.52 -9.45
C ASN A 226 30.51 -10.90 -8.18
N GLU A 227 31.19 -10.90 -7.04
CA GLU A 227 30.59 -11.28 -5.76
C GLU A 227 31.03 -10.36 -4.62
N LEU A 228 30.06 -9.93 -3.83
CA LEU A 228 30.22 -9.30 -2.54
C LEU A 228 29.75 -10.27 -1.45
N SER A 229 30.39 -10.24 -0.29
CA SER A 229 29.79 -10.76 0.94
C SER A 229 29.33 -9.61 1.83
N ILE A 230 28.05 -9.61 2.18
CA ILE A 230 27.44 -8.66 3.12
C ILE A 230 27.15 -9.41 4.42
N ALA A 231 27.44 -8.79 5.57
CA ALA A 231 27.16 -9.37 6.87
C ALA A 231 25.69 -9.79 7.00
N THR A 232 25.42 -10.94 7.61
CA THR A 232 24.05 -11.37 7.88
C THR A 232 23.33 -10.45 8.86
N TRP A 233 22.02 -10.40 8.74
CA TRP A 233 21.11 -9.74 9.67
C TRP A 233 20.12 -10.75 10.27
N LYS A 234 19.36 -10.31 11.28
CA LYS A 234 18.28 -11.10 11.87
C LYS A 234 17.15 -11.30 10.85
N SER A 235 16.48 -12.45 10.84
CA SER A 235 15.25 -12.61 10.04
C SER A 235 14.07 -11.83 10.63
N GLY A 236 13.09 -11.49 9.80
CA GLY A 236 11.82 -10.88 10.26
C GLY A 236 11.94 -9.40 10.67
N ILE A 237 12.96 -8.68 10.16
CA ILE A 237 13.14 -7.24 10.40
C ILE A 237 13.00 -6.43 9.11
N ALA A 238 12.11 -6.86 8.20
CA ALA A 238 11.95 -6.29 6.86
C ALA A 238 11.96 -4.74 6.85
N GLU A 239 11.21 -4.12 7.76
CA GLU A 239 11.08 -2.67 7.87
C GLU A 239 12.37 -1.92 8.23
N GLN A 240 13.31 -2.63 8.84
CA GLN A 240 14.58 -2.07 9.32
C GLN A 240 15.68 -2.15 8.26
N LEU A 241 15.46 -2.91 7.18
CA LEU A 241 16.45 -3.15 6.15
C LEU A 241 16.47 -2.03 5.10
N PRO A 242 17.65 -1.72 4.51
CA PRO A 242 17.77 -0.75 3.44
C PRO A 242 17.36 -1.35 2.08
N LEU A 243 16.21 -2.04 2.01
CA LEU A 243 15.69 -2.52 0.73
C LEU A 243 15.31 -1.31 -0.14
N GLU A 244 15.67 -1.39 -1.42
CA GLU A 244 15.42 -0.33 -2.40
C GLU A 244 14.36 -0.74 -3.41
N SER A 245 14.47 -1.96 -3.95
CA SER A 245 13.53 -2.46 -4.94
C SER A 245 13.50 -3.97 -4.97
N PHE A 246 12.41 -4.53 -5.49
CA PHE A 246 12.43 -5.85 -6.10
C PHE A 246 12.71 -5.69 -7.58
N PHE A 247 13.39 -6.64 -8.20
CA PHE A 247 13.68 -6.55 -9.63
C PHE A 247 13.39 -7.84 -10.36
N TYR A 248 13.20 -7.72 -11.67
CA TYR A 248 13.26 -8.85 -12.58
C TYR A 248 14.03 -8.54 -13.86
N ILE A 249 14.60 -9.57 -14.48
CA ILE A 249 15.24 -9.55 -15.80
C ILE A 249 14.29 -10.24 -16.79
N PRO A 250 13.79 -9.54 -17.82
CA PRO A 250 12.99 -10.16 -18.87
C PRO A 250 13.79 -11.25 -19.59
N GLN A 251 13.27 -12.46 -19.63
CA GLN A 251 13.85 -13.55 -20.40
C GLN A 251 13.31 -13.52 -21.85
N PRO A 252 14.13 -13.87 -22.86
CA PRO A 252 13.61 -14.17 -24.19
C PRO A 252 12.62 -15.33 -24.10
N LYS A 253 11.50 -15.27 -24.84
CA LYS A 253 10.45 -16.31 -24.86
C LYS A 253 10.95 -17.72 -25.25
N THR A 254 12.19 -17.84 -25.72
CA THR A 254 12.82 -19.08 -26.20
C THR A 254 13.69 -19.79 -25.16
N VAL A 255 13.96 -19.17 -23.99
CA VAL A 255 14.77 -19.78 -22.94
C VAL A 255 13.83 -20.35 -21.89
N SER A 256 13.61 -21.67 -21.91
CA SER A 256 13.04 -22.36 -20.75
C SER A 256 14.11 -22.36 -19.66
N SER A 257 14.17 -21.31 -18.85
CA SER A 257 14.82 -21.43 -17.55
C SER A 257 13.96 -22.43 -16.77
N ALA A 258 14.41 -23.67 -16.69
CA ALA A 258 13.81 -24.65 -15.79
C ALA A 258 13.74 -23.97 -14.42
N ALA A 259 12.53 -23.61 -13.99
CA ALA A 259 12.29 -23.32 -12.60
C ALA A 259 12.84 -24.54 -11.83
N PRO A 260 13.59 -24.35 -10.73
CA PRO A 260 13.86 -25.46 -9.83
C PRO A 260 12.52 -26.16 -9.57
N ALA A 261 12.50 -27.49 -9.64
CA ALA A 261 11.28 -28.27 -9.46
C ALA A 261 10.53 -27.82 -8.19
N GLY A 262 9.35 -27.19 -8.35
CA GLY A 262 8.56 -26.62 -7.27
C GLY A 262 7.60 -25.51 -7.72
N THR A 263 6.76 -25.03 -6.80
CA THR A 263 5.79 -23.93 -6.98
C THR A 263 6.42 -22.53 -7.04
N ASP A 264 7.73 -22.43 -7.22
CA ASP A 264 8.48 -21.18 -7.15
C ASP A 264 8.20 -20.30 -8.37
N LEU A 265 7.90 -19.02 -8.12
CA LEU A 265 7.63 -18.03 -9.18
C LEU A 265 8.95 -17.46 -9.71
N SER A 266 9.00 -17.10 -11.00
CA SER A 266 10.19 -16.54 -11.65
C SER A 266 9.92 -15.29 -12.48
N GLY A 267 10.98 -14.53 -12.77
CA GLY A 267 10.91 -13.28 -13.53
C GLY A 267 9.96 -12.25 -12.87
N LEU A 268 9.11 -11.63 -13.69
CA LEU A 268 8.14 -10.61 -13.23
C LEU A 268 7.21 -11.17 -12.15
N ALA A 269 6.67 -12.38 -12.32
CA ALA A 269 5.77 -12.99 -11.34
C ALA A 269 6.47 -13.20 -9.98
N GLY A 270 7.76 -13.55 -10.00
CA GLY A 270 8.57 -13.65 -8.80
C GLY A 270 8.78 -12.31 -8.11
N ALA A 271 9.13 -11.25 -8.85
CA ALA A 271 9.31 -9.91 -8.29
C ALA A 271 7.99 -9.33 -7.73
N GLN A 272 6.88 -9.53 -8.44
CA GLN A 272 5.53 -9.17 -8.00
C GLN A 272 5.11 -9.90 -6.72
N PHE A 273 5.47 -11.18 -6.60
CA PHE A 273 5.25 -11.94 -5.37
C PHE A 273 6.02 -11.32 -4.20
N MET A 274 7.31 -11.02 -4.39
CA MET A 274 8.12 -10.41 -3.33
C MET A 274 7.60 -9.03 -2.91
N GLN A 275 7.13 -8.21 -3.87
CA GLN A 275 6.52 -6.91 -3.58
C GLN A 275 5.27 -7.06 -2.69
N ARG A 276 4.39 -8.01 -3.03
CA ARG A 276 3.19 -8.29 -2.25
C ARG A 276 3.53 -8.83 -0.86
N ASP A 277 4.45 -9.79 -0.79
CA ASP A 277 4.90 -10.36 0.48
C ASP A 277 5.45 -9.26 1.40
N TYR A 278 6.32 -8.39 0.88
CA TYR A 278 6.87 -7.26 1.64
C TYR A 278 5.78 -6.30 2.15
N TYR A 279 4.83 -5.93 1.28
CA TYR A 279 3.71 -5.08 1.69
C TYR A 279 2.84 -5.74 2.77
N GLN A 280 2.59 -7.04 2.68
CA GLN A 280 1.83 -7.78 3.69
C GLN A 280 2.55 -7.84 5.04
N GLN A 281 3.88 -7.89 5.05
CA GLN A 281 4.67 -7.91 6.29
C GLN A 281 4.84 -6.51 6.91
N THR A 282 4.80 -5.44 6.12
CA THR A 282 5.27 -4.12 6.55
C THR A 282 4.29 -2.96 6.35
N GLY A 283 3.27 -3.14 5.50
CA GLY A 283 2.46 -2.03 4.99
C GLY A 283 3.22 -1.03 4.09
N MET A 284 4.51 -1.26 3.82
CA MET A 284 5.33 -0.39 2.98
C MET A 284 5.39 -0.90 1.54
N ILE A 285 5.41 0.04 0.59
CA ILE A 285 5.53 -0.26 -0.83
C ILE A 285 6.95 0.07 -1.28
N ILE A 286 7.68 -0.95 -1.77
CA ILE A 286 8.91 -0.77 -2.53
C ILE A 286 8.67 -1.18 -3.99
N PRO A 287 9.26 -0.49 -4.98
CA PRO A 287 8.92 -0.70 -6.38
C PRO A 287 9.45 -2.03 -6.92
N VAL A 288 8.74 -2.58 -7.90
CA VAL A 288 9.28 -3.57 -8.84
C VAL A 288 9.98 -2.82 -9.98
N ILE A 289 11.26 -3.12 -10.21
CA ILE A 289 12.09 -2.50 -11.24
C ILE A 289 12.45 -3.55 -12.30
N ARG A 290 12.13 -3.24 -13.55
CA ARG A 290 12.55 -4.04 -14.69
C ARG A 290 14.02 -3.74 -15.00
N MET A 291 14.86 -4.77 -15.01
CA MET A 291 16.28 -4.69 -15.33
C MET A 291 16.59 -5.26 -16.72
N SER A 292 17.19 -4.46 -17.60
CA SER A 292 17.60 -4.86 -18.95
C SER A 292 19.12 -4.95 -19.04
N LEU A 293 19.66 -6.17 -19.07
CA LEU A 293 21.10 -6.42 -19.23
C LEU A 293 21.51 -6.46 -20.71
N SER A 294 21.13 -5.43 -21.47
CA SER A 294 21.61 -5.24 -22.84
C SER A 294 23.00 -4.60 -22.83
N ASN A 295 23.74 -4.71 -23.94
CA ASN A 295 25.02 -4.01 -24.13
C ASN A 295 24.85 -2.48 -24.33
N GLN A 296 23.68 -1.92 -24.02
CA GLN A 296 23.35 -0.50 -24.18
C GLN A 296 23.06 0.11 -22.81
N PRO A 297 23.97 0.94 -22.26
CA PRO A 297 23.97 1.29 -20.83
C PRO A 297 22.96 2.36 -20.41
N GLN A 298 22.22 2.97 -21.35
CA GLN A 298 21.50 4.22 -21.10
C GLN A 298 20.19 4.04 -20.29
N ASP A 299 19.57 2.84 -20.27
CA ASP A 299 18.31 2.58 -19.55
C ASP A 299 18.25 1.14 -19.00
N VAL A 300 19.18 0.80 -18.10
CA VAL A 300 19.24 -0.55 -17.51
C VAL A 300 18.09 -0.80 -16.55
N PHE A 301 17.69 0.20 -15.77
CA PHE A 301 16.62 0.11 -14.79
C PHE A 301 15.42 0.93 -15.23
N SER A 302 14.23 0.32 -15.24
CA SER A 302 12.99 1.00 -15.61
C SER A 302 11.87 0.64 -14.65
N TRP A 303 11.10 1.64 -14.24
CA TRP A 303 9.85 1.45 -13.53
C TRP A 303 8.69 1.40 -14.53
N ARG A 304 7.71 0.56 -14.26
CA ARG A 304 6.50 0.40 -15.08
C ARG A 304 5.30 0.18 -14.19
N ALA A 305 4.20 0.88 -14.45
CA ALA A 305 2.97 0.77 -13.68
C ALA A 305 2.38 -0.65 -13.76
N GLU A 306 2.46 -1.27 -14.92
CA GLU A 306 1.98 -2.63 -15.18
C GLU A 306 2.81 -3.74 -14.50
N ASP A 307 4.04 -3.44 -14.08
CA ASP A 307 4.89 -4.39 -13.39
C ASP A 307 4.61 -4.44 -11.88
N GLN A 308 3.93 -3.43 -11.33
CA GLN A 308 3.64 -3.38 -9.89
C GLN A 308 2.49 -4.31 -9.51
N ALA A 309 2.73 -5.20 -8.54
CA ALA A 309 1.69 -6.04 -7.93
C ALA A 309 0.85 -5.29 -6.89
N ILE A 310 1.43 -4.24 -6.32
CA ILE A 310 0.76 -3.35 -5.39
C ILE A 310 0.55 -2.02 -6.07
N SER A 311 -0.73 -1.68 -6.20
CA SER A 311 -1.13 -0.35 -6.58
C SER A 311 -2.04 0.19 -5.50
N THR A 312 -1.76 1.41 -5.05
CA THR A 312 -2.56 2.14 -4.07
C THR A 312 -2.85 3.53 -4.58
N GLY A 313 -4.00 4.10 -4.21
CA GLY A 313 -4.38 5.45 -4.62
C GLY A 313 -5.11 5.51 -5.97
N LYS A 314 -5.43 4.35 -6.56
CA LYS A 314 -6.14 4.28 -7.85
C LYS A 314 -7.61 4.66 -7.72
N ILE A 315 -8.20 4.46 -6.53
CA ILE A 315 -9.62 4.77 -6.31
C ILE A 315 -9.87 5.89 -5.30
N VAL A 316 -8.84 6.34 -4.57
CA VAL A 316 -8.99 7.32 -3.47
C VAL A 316 -9.66 8.63 -3.93
N GLY A 317 -9.40 9.09 -5.17
CA GLY A 317 -10.04 10.29 -5.73
C GLY A 317 -11.37 10.05 -6.45
N LEU A 318 -11.80 8.79 -6.60
CA LEU A 318 -13.03 8.46 -7.31
C LEU A 318 -14.24 8.58 -6.38
N LEU A 319 -15.39 8.86 -6.98
CA LEU A 319 -16.69 8.89 -6.30
C LEU A 319 -17.59 7.81 -6.91
N PRO A 320 -18.40 7.11 -6.10
CA PRO A 320 -19.57 6.41 -6.62
C PRO A 320 -20.57 7.42 -7.21
N ASP A 321 -21.54 6.96 -8.00
CA ASP A 321 -22.66 7.78 -8.46
C ASP A 321 -24.00 7.13 -8.09
N ILE A 322 -25.08 7.91 -8.06
CA ILE A 322 -26.44 7.41 -7.89
C ILE A 322 -27.07 7.36 -9.28
N ALA A 323 -27.37 6.15 -9.76
CA ALA A 323 -27.73 5.91 -11.16
C ALA A 323 -28.97 6.72 -11.61
N ASP A 324 -29.94 6.90 -10.72
CA ASP A 324 -31.22 7.56 -11.06
C ASP A 324 -31.14 9.10 -11.10
N ILE A 325 -30.05 9.69 -10.59
CA ILE A 325 -29.79 11.14 -10.60
C ILE A 325 -28.34 11.42 -11.05
N ALA A 326 -27.86 10.62 -12.00
CA ALA A 326 -26.48 10.64 -12.47
C ALA A 326 -26.03 12.04 -12.96
N GLY A 327 -24.76 12.39 -12.74
CA GLY A 327 -24.15 13.62 -13.27
C GLY A 327 -24.38 14.93 -12.50
N GLU A 328 -25.27 14.97 -11.50
CA GLU A 328 -25.40 16.15 -10.63
C GLU A 328 -24.23 16.26 -9.63
N LYS A 329 -23.66 17.47 -9.46
CA LYS A 329 -22.55 17.75 -8.51
C LYS A 329 -22.98 17.73 -7.05
N SER A 330 -24.26 17.98 -6.78
CA SER A 330 -24.90 17.78 -5.48
C SER A 330 -25.94 16.70 -5.65
N LYS A 331 -25.91 15.66 -4.81
CA LYS A 331 -26.91 14.61 -4.84
C LYS A 331 -27.94 14.88 -3.76
N THR A 332 -29.10 15.37 -4.16
CA THR A 332 -30.23 15.55 -3.24
C THR A 332 -31.28 14.47 -3.53
N ILE A 333 -31.50 13.60 -2.55
CA ILE A 333 -32.61 12.64 -2.57
C ILE A 333 -33.85 13.39 -2.11
N THR A 334 -34.70 13.75 -3.06
CA THR A 334 -35.95 14.47 -2.77
C THR A 334 -36.97 13.57 -2.09
N LYS A 335 -37.90 14.21 -1.39
CA LYS A 335 -39.07 13.59 -0.78
C LYS A 335 -39.89 12.81 -1.80
N ALA A 336 -40.13 13.38 -2.97
CA ALA A 336 -40.84 12.69 -4.05
C ALA A 336 -40.16 11.40 -4.52
N TYR A 337 -38.83 11.36 -4.45
CA TYR A 337 -38.01 10.22 -4.87
C TYR A 337 -38.00 9.12 -3.82
N TYR A 338 -37.64 9.41 -2.55
CA TYR A 338 -37.59 8.36 -1.51
C TYR A 338 -38.96 7.75 -1.16
N TYR A 339 -40.08 8.38 -1.56
CA TYR A 339 -41.41 7.76 -1.44
C TYR A 339 -41.63 6.57 -2.37
N ARG A 340 -41.03 6.60 -3.55
CA ARG A 340 -41.22 5.57 -4.60
C ARG A 340 -40.05 4.59 -4.65
N LEU A 341 -39.02 4.84 -3.87
CA LEU A 341 -37.75 4.15 -3.92
C LEU A 341 -37.86 2.77 -3.24
N PRO A 342 -37.71 1.64 -3.96
CA PRO A 342 -37.55 0.35 -3.30
C PRO A 342 -36.13 0.18 -2.74
N TYR A 343 -35.14 0.71 -3.46
CA TYR A 343 -33.72 0.72 -3.12
C TYR A 343 -33.05 1.86 -3.89
N LEU A 344 -31.97 2.42 -3.34
CA LEU A 344 -31.12 3.37 -4.04
C LEU A 344 -30.10 2.61 -4.90
N THR A 345 -30.10 2.83 -6.21
CA THR A 345 -29.12 2.21 -7.10
C THR A 345 -27.85 3.05 -7.16
N VAL A 346 -26.75 2.51 -6.66
CA VAL A 346 -25.43 3.15 -6.66
C VAL A 346 -24.52 2.46 -7.66
N SER A 347 -23.82 3.23 -8.49
CA SER A 347 -22.82 2.72 -9.41
C SER A 347 -21.40 3.01 -8.92
N VAL A 348 -20.54 2.00 -9.01
CA VAL A 348 -19.09 2.12 -8.90
C VAL A 348 -18.54 2.28 -10.33
N PRO A 349 -17.82 3.37 -10.64
CA PRO A 349 -17.25 3.55 -11.97
C PRO A 349 -16.16 2.52 -12.25
N HIS A 350 -15.88 2.29 -13.53
CA HIS A 350 -14.64 1.61 -13.90
C HIS A 350 -13.45 2.43 -13.39
N TYR A 351 -12.53 1.78 -12.69
CA TYR A 351 -11.31 2.40 -12.20
C TYR A 351 -10.07 1.74 -12.78
N ALA A 352 -8.97 2.49 -12.85
CA ALA A 352 -7.70 1.95 -13.35
C ALA A 352 -7.31 0.72 -12.54
N GLY A 353 -6.87 -0.36 -13.20
CA GLY A 353 -6.46 -1.59 -12.52
C GLY A 353 -7.58 -2.47 -11.98
N MET A 354 -8.86 -2.15 -12.23
CA MET A 354 -9.97 -3.07 -11.95
C MET A 354 -9.77 -4.38 -12.73
N ALA A 355 -9.67 -5.51 -12.02
CA ALA A 355 -9.39 -6.80 -12.61
C ALA A 355 -10.43 -7.85 -12.23
N THR A 356 -10.60 -8.87 -13.07
CA THR A 356 -11.41 -10.05 -12.75
C THR A 356 -10.89 -10.69 -11.47
N GLY A 357 -11.79 -10.95 -10.51
CA GLY A 357 -11.47 -11.50 -9.20
C GLY A 357 -11.36 -10.47 -8.07
N ASP A 358 -11.27 -9.17 -8.37
CA ASP A 358 -11.38 -8.13 -7.34
C ASP A 358 -12.76 -8.18 -6.69
N VAL A 359 -12.87 -7.75 -5.44
CA VAL A 359 -14.12 -7.75 -4.66
C VAL A 359 -14.47 -6.32 -4.29
N VAL A 360 -15.67 -5.87 -4.64
CA VAL A 360 -16.13 -4.49 -4.41
C VAL A 360 -17.35 -4.47 -3.50
N SER A 361 -17.42 -3.47 -2.61
CA SER A 361 -18.58 -3.20 -1.77
C SER A 361 -18.85 -1.70 -1.64
N ILE A 362 -20.10 -1.34 -1.35
CA ILE A 362 -20.54 0.03 -1.02
C ILE A 362 -20.65 0.19 0.48
N ARG A 363 -20.29 1.37 0.97
CA ARG A 363 -20.54 1.83 2.32
C ARG A 363 -21.41 3.08 2.28
N TRP A 364 -22.58 3.01 2.88
CA TRP A 364 -23.46 4.15 3.19
C TRP A 364 -23.30 4.51 4.67
N THR A 365 -22.80 5.70 4.96
CA THR A 365 -22.66 6.21 6.32
C THR A 365 -23.73 7.26 6.55
N GLY A 366 -24.81 6.86 7.22
CA GLY A 366 -25.86 7.76 7.70
C GLY A 366 -25.51 8.38 9.06
N PRO A 367 -26.42 9.18 9.65
CA PRO A 367 -26.16 9.86 10.92
C PRO A 367 -26.02 8.88 12.11
N ASN A 368 -26.76 7.77 12.10
CA ASN A 368 -26.83 6.84 13.24
C ASN A 368 -26.37 5.40 12.90
N HIS A 369 -26.16 5.09 11.63
CA HIS A 369 -25.81 3.74 11.18
C HIS A 369 -24.94 3.76 9.93
N THR A 370 -24.05 2.78 9.82
CA THR A 370 -23.28 2.51 8.60
C THR A 370 -23.76 1.19 8.01
N TYR A 371 -24.35 1.27 6.82
CA TYR A 371 -24.66 0.10 6.01
C TYR A 371 -23.49 -0.25 5.09
N ILE A 372 -23.16 -1.54 5.02
CA ILE A 372 -22.19 -2.09 4.07
C ILE A 372 -22.95 -3.09 3.20
N SER A 373 -22.84 -2.95 1.88
CA SER A 373 -23.50 -3.85 0.94
C SER A 373 -22.90 -5.25 0.99
N GLU A 374 -23.56 -6.20 0.32
CA GLU A 374 -22.92 -7.43 -0.09
C GLU A 374 -21.64 -7.14 -0.91
N GLU A 375 -20.69 -8.07 -0.84
CA GLU A 375 -19.50 -8.06 -1.67
C GLU A 375 -19.81 -8.62 -3.07
N LYS A 376 -19.35 -7.93 -4.12
CA LYS A 376 -19.44 -8.41 -5.50
C LYS A 376 -18.06 -8.65 -6.08
N THR A 377 -17.83 -9.86 -6.57
CA THR A 377 -16.61 -10.21 -7.31
C THR A 377 -16.71 -9.74 -8.75
N ILE A 378 -15.66 -9.06 -9.24
CA ILE A 378 -15.56 -8.61 -10.63
C ILE A 378 -15.41 -9.83 -11.54
N ALA A 379 -16.39 -10.06 -12.41
CA ALA A 379 -16.26 -11.02 -13.50
C ALA A 379 -15.61 -10.36 -14.73
N THR A 380 -16.10 -9.16 -15.09
CA THR A 380 -15.61 -8.35 -16.21
C THR A 380 -15.42 -6.92 -15.73
N PRO A 381 -14.25 -6.28 -15.93
CA PRO A 381 -14.03 -4.89 -15.57
C PRO A 381 -15.05 -3.95 -16.24
N GLY A 382 -15.63 -3.04 -15.47
CA GLY A 382 -16.68 -2.14 -15.93
C GLY A 382 -17.40 -1.44 -14.79
N VAL A 383 -18.55 -0.82 -15.10
CA VAL A 383 -19.42 -0.21 -14.08
C VAL A 383 -20.18 -1.32 -13.35
N ILE A 384 -20.25 -1.22 -12.03
CA ILE A 384 -20.93 -2.20 -11.17
C ILE A 384 -21.99 -1.47 -10.37
N THR A 385 -23.18 -2.04 -10.26
CA THR A 385 -24.27 -1.46 -9.48
C THR A 385 -24.52 -2.22 -8.19
N PHE A 386 -24.92 -1.49 -7.16
CA PHE A 386 -25.33 -1.98 -5.84
C PHE A 386 -26.68 -1.38 -5.48
N GLN A 387 -27.43 -2.09 -4.64
CA GLN A 387 -28.73 -1.64 -4.15
C GLN A 387 -28.59 -1.34 -2.66
N ILE A 388 -28.79 -0.09 -2.27
CA ILE A 388 -28.90 0.28 -0.86
C ILE A 388 -30.37 0.21 -0.47
N PRO A 389 -30.74 -0.53 0.59
CA PRO A 389 -32.12 -0.62 1.06
C PRO A 389 -32.73 0.76 1.34
N ARG A 390 -34.00 0.95 0.99
CA ARG A 390 -34.73 2.21 1.23
C ARG A 390 -34.65 2.68 2.69
N VAL A 391 -34.68 1.75 3.64
CA VAL A 391 -34.63 2.04 5.08
C VAL A 391 -33.40 2.86 5.48
N GLU A 392 -32.26 2.66 4.81
CA GLU A 392 -31.02 3.41 5.05
C GLU A 392 -31.12 4.87 4.60
N VAL A 393 -31.88 5.10 3.52
CA VAL A 393 -32.21 6.45 3.03
C VAL A 393 -33.20 7.13 3.98
N ILE A 394 -34.22 6.41 4.44
CA ILE A 394 -35.22 6.91 5.40
C ILE A 394 -34.54 7.33 6.72
N ASP A 395 -33.63 6.51 7.24
CA ASP A 395 -32.90 6.80 8.48
C ASP A 395 -31.98 8.04 8.39
N SER A 396 -31.77 8.54 7.16
CA SER A 396 -30.95 9.72 6.86
C SER A 396 -31.77 10.97 6.51
N ILE A 397 -33.11 10.93 6.56
CA ILE A 397 -33.99 12.08 6.27
C ILE A 397 -33.56 13.31 7.07
N GLY A 398 -33.46 14.45 6.38
CA GLY A 398 -33.03 15.73 6.97
C GLY A 398 -31.51 15.85 7.23
N HIS A 399 -30.72 14.83 6.87
CA HIS A 399 -29.28 14.80 7.11
C HIS A 399 -28.50 14.57 5.80
N THR A 400 -27.18 14.70 5.89
CA THR A 400 -26.25 14.34 4.80
C THR A 400 -25.62 12.99 5.10
N ALA A 401 -25.89 11.99 4.27
CA ALA A 401 -25.20 10.71 4.28
C ALA A 401 -23.96 10.74 3.39
N GLN A 402 -23.08 9.77 3.57
CA GLN A 402 -21.84 9.63 2.78
C GLN A 402 -21.78 8.26 2.11
N ILE A 403 -21.60 8.24 0.79
CA ILE A 403 -21.41 7.00 0.03
C ILE A 403 -19.94 6.86 -0.38
N SER A 404 -19.32 5.74 -0.04
CA SER A 404 -18.00 5.37 -0.56
C SER A 404 -18.03 3.92 -1.06
N PHE A 405 -17.07 3.53 -1.88
CA PHE A 405 -16.86 2.12 -2.23
C PHE A 405 -15.47 1.66 -1.78
N ALA A 406 -15.34 0.36 -1.54
CA ALA A 406 -14.07 -0.29 -1.29
C ALA A 406 -13.80 -1.32 -2.38
N ALA A 407 -12.54 -1.43 -2.79
CA ALA A 407 -12.08 -2.45 -3.71
C ALA A 407 -10.99 -3.28 -3.01
N LYS A 408 -11.29 -4.56 -2.80
CA LYS A 408 -10.34 -5.56 -2.36
C LYS A 408 -9.76 -6.27 -3.57
N GLN A 409 -8.51 -5.98 -3.87
CA GLN A 409 -7.77 -6.63 -4.95
C GLN A 409 -7.58 -8.13 -4.64
N ALA A 410 -7.38 -8.96 -5.65
CA ALA A 410 -7.14 -10.41 -5.48
C ALA A 410 -5.92 -10.74 -4.56
N ASN A 411 -4.99 -9.79 -4.42
CA ASN A 411 -3.83 -9.86 -3.52
C ASN A 411 -4.17 -9.59 -2.03
N GLY A 412 -5.42 -9.26 -1.70
CA GLY A 412 -5.91 -8.96 -0.35
C GLY A 412 -5.89 -7.47 0.02
N ILE A 413 -5.33 -6.59 -0.82
CA ILE A 413 -5.26 -5.14 -0.55
C ILE A 413 -6.63 -4.52 -0.69
N VAL A 414 -7.04 -3.75 0.32
CA VAL A 414 -8.29 -3.00 0.31
C VAL A 414 -7.98 -1.52 0.14
N GLU A 415 -8.46 -0.93 -0.94
CA GLU A 415 -8.52 0.53 -1.10
C GLU A 415 -9.95 1.02 -0.85
N ARG A 416 -10.09 2.31 -0.54
CA ARG A 416 -11.39 2.98 -0.37
C ARG A 416 -11.42 4.26 -1.20
N SER A 417 -12.57 4.51 -1.81
CA SER A 417 -12.83 5.72 -2.58
C SER A 417 -13.02 6.95 -1.70
N SER A 418 -13.07 8.13 -2.33
CA SER A 418 -13.63 9.31 -1.69
C SER A 418 -15.11 9.09 -1.39
N ALA A 419 -15.62 9.86 -0.42
CA ALA A 419 -17.01 9.83 -0.02
C ALA A 419 -17.83 10.87 -0.81
N LEU A 420 -18.88 10.41 -1.48
CA LEU A 420 -19.90 11.25 -2.10
C LEU A 420 -20.91 11.70 -1.03
N PRO A 421 -21.03 13.01 -0.74
CA PRO A 421 -22.07 13.53 0.13
C PRO A 421 -23.44 13.48 -0.57
N VAL A 422 -24.45 12.98 0.15
CA VAL A 422 -25.82 12.85 -0.33
C VAL A 422 -26.76 13.48 0.67
N GLN A 423 -27.40 14.59 0.28
CA GLN A 423 -28.41 15.24 1.11
C GLN A 423 -29.74 14.51 0.95
N VAL A 424 -30.38 14.14 2.06
CA VAL A 424 -31.74 13.58 2.03
C VAL A 424 -32.71 14.66 2.49
N GLU A 425 -33.66 15.01 1.63
CA GLU A 425 -34.61 16.08 1.90
C GLU A 425 -35.37 15.81 3.21
N GLY A 426 -35.41 16.82 4.07
CA GLY A 426 -36.13 16.76 5.34
C GLY A 426 -37.65 16.62 5.16
N GLN A 427 -38.30 16.42 6.29
CA GLN A 427 -39.75 16.41 6.40
C GLN A 427 -40.17 17.41 7.49
N GLU A 428 -41.47 17.69 7.61
CA GLU A 428 -41.98 18.70 8.53
C GLU A 428 -41.85 18.29 9.99
N LEU A 429 -42.09 17.00 10.27
CA LEU A 429 -41.97 16.42 11.61
C LEU A 429 -40.58 15.83 11.83
N ASP A 430 -39.91 16.19 12.93
CA ASP A 430 -38.77 15.42 13.42
C ASP A 430 -39.30 14.15 14.13
N LEU A 431 -39.09 13.02 13.49
CA LEU A 431 -39.60 11.73 13.94
C LEU A 431 -38.43 10.85 14.44
N PRO A 432 -38.18 10.78 15.76
CA PRO A 432 -37.14 9.93 16.34
C PRO A 432 -37.46 8.45 16.15
N PRO A 433 -36.49 7.54 16.30
CA PRO A 433 -36.77 6.10 16.26
C PRO A 433 -37.73 5.71 17.38
N PRO A 434 -38.61 4.71 17.16
CA PRO A 434 -39.49 4.21 18.21
C PRO A 434 -38.70 3.47 19.30
N VAL A 435 -39.38 3.17 20.42
CA VAL A 435 -38.79 2.43 21.54
C VAL A 435 -39.54 1.11 21.71
N ILE A 436 -38.81 0.00 21.71
CA ILE A 436 -39.38 -1.33 22.00
C ILE A 436 -39.41 -1.57 23.52
N SER A 437 -40.50 -2.17 24.02
CA SER A 437 -40.61 -2.57 25.42
C SER A 437 -39.65 -3.73 25.75
N SER A 438 -39.24 -3.84 27.01
CA SER A 438 -38.30 -4.88 27.45
C SER A 438 -38.84 -6.30 27.36
N ASP A 439 -40.16 -6.46 27.40
CA ASP A 439 -40.87 -7.73 27.20
C ASP A 439 -41.16 -8.04 25.73
N LEU A 440 -40.76 -7.15 24.81
CA LEU A 440 -40.95 -7.27 23.36
C LEU A 440 -42.43 -7.38 22.93
N HIS A 441 -43.37 -6.93 23.76
CA HIS A 441 -44.80 -6.93 23.44
C HIS A 441 -45.29 -5.63 22.80
N GLU A 442 -44.59 -4.52 23.00
CA GLU A 442 -45.06 -3.21 22.54
C GLU A 442 -43.96 -2.36 21.90
N VAL A 443 -44.36 -1.58 20.90
CA VAL A 443 -43.58 -0.46 20.36
C VAL A 443 -44.21 0.84 20.83
N LYS A 444 -43.45 1.65 21.55
CA LYS A 444 -43.81 3.02 21.89
C LYS A 444 -43.36 3.98 20.80
N VAL A 445 -44.32 4.72 20.25
CA VAL A 445 -44.09 5.84 19.32
C VAL A 445 -44.24 7.15 20.09
N LYS A 446 -43.24 8.03 19.98
CA LYS A 446 -43.26 9.37 20.59
C LYS A 446 -42.64 10.42 19.69
N PHE A 447 -43.34 11.52 19.44
CA PHE A 447 -42.78 12.68 18.74
C PHE A 447 -43.52 13.97 19.10
N ASN A 448 -42.81 15.09 19.03
CA ASN A 448 -43.32 16.41 19.37
C ASN A 448 -44.36 16.89 18.34
N GLY A 449 -45.46 17.47 18.80
CA GLY A 449 -46.54 17.99 17.94
C GLY A 449 -47.55 16.94 17.48
N MET A 450 -47.53 15.74 18.07
CA MET A 450 -48.55 14.72 17.80
C MET A 450 -49.95 15.23 18.19
N ASN A 451 -50.97 14.97 17.36
CA ASN A 451 -52.34 15.37 17.63
C ASN A 451 -53.33 14.39 16.97
N ALA A 452 -54.62 14.55 17.28
CA ALA A 452 -55.68 13.64 16.86
C ALA A 452 -55.95 13.58 15.34
N SER A 453 -55.42 14.51 14.54
CA SER A 453 -55.52 14.47 13.07
C SER A 453 -54.48 13.53 12.43
N HIS A 454 -53.39 13.21 13.15
CA HIS A 454 -52.38 12.30 12.66
C HIS A 454 -52.89 10.85 12.64
N ARG A 455 -52.50 10.10 11.61
CA ARG A 455 -52.74 8.66 11.50
C ARG A 455 -51.39 7.95 11.48
N ILE A 456 -51.11 7.21 12.54
CA ILE A 456 -49.80 6.62 12.80
C ILE A 456 -49.88 5.10 12.68
N SER A 457 -48.92 4.49 11.99
CA SER A 457 -48.74 3.03 11.93
C SER A 457 -47.27 2.68 12.11
N VAL A 458 -47.01 1.53 12.72
CA VAL A 458 -45.68 0.98 12.90
C VAL A 458 -45.44 -0.10 11.86
N ARG A 459 -44.22 -0.15 11.34
CA ARG A 459 -43.72 -1.22 10.49
C ARG A 459 -42.64 -1.98 11.24
N LEU A 460 -42.83 -3.29 11.34
CA LEU A 460 -41.89 -4.26 11.89
C LEU A 460 -41.26 -5.03 10.72
N GLU A 461 -39.99 -4.81 10.44
CA GLU A 461 -39.24 -5.50 9.40
C GLU A 461 -38.31 -6.55 10.03
N GLY A 462 -38.51 -7.80 9.65
CA GLY A 462 -37.72 -8.95 10.07
C GLY A 462 -37.73 -9.99 8.95
N VAL A 463 -37.88 -11.28 9.27
CA VAL A 463 -38.10 -12.34 8.27
C VAL A 463 -39.31 -12.04 7.38
N LYS A 464 -40.40 -11.59 7.98
CA LYS A 464 -41.56 -11.03 7.30
C LYS A 464 -41.82 -9.62 7.79
N THR A 465 -42.28 -8.76 6.89
CA THR A 465 -42.76 -7.44 7.26
C THR A 465 -44.16 -7.54 7.87
N HIS A 466 -44.37 -6.87 9.01
CA HIS A 466 -45.66 -6.71 9.64
C HIS A 466 -45.97 -5.22 9.80
N ASP A 467 -47.06 -4.76 9.18
CA ASP A 467 -47.57 -3.39 9.30
C ASP A 467 -48.76 -3.39 10.27
N THR A 468 -48.72 -2.52 11.28
CA THR A 468 -49.84 -2.39 12.22
C THR A 468 -51.02 -1.67 11.58
N SER A 469 -52.19 -1.81 12.19
CA SER A 469 -53.31 -0.91 11.90
C SER A 469 -52.93 0.54 12.25
N ARG A 470 -53.58 1.49 11.56
CA ARG A 470 -53.38 2.92 11.83
C ARG A 470 -54.16 3.31 13.08
N GLN A 471 -53.50 4.04 13.98
CA GLN A 471 -54.12 4.64 15.15
C GLN A 471 -54.16 6.18 15.02
N PRO A 472 -55.19 6.85 15.56
CA PRO A 472 -55.19 8.31 15.68
C PRO A 472 -54.12 8.77 16.68
N GLY A 473 -53.46 9.89 16.38
CA GLY A 473 -52.51 10.50 17.30
C GLY A 473 -53.15 10.97 18.60
N SER A 474 -52.32 11.16 19.63
CA SER A 474 -52.73 11.61 20.96
C SER A 474 -52.04 12.90 21.34
N PHE A 475 -52.72 13.75 22.13
CA PHE A 475 -52.12 14.94 22.74
C PHE A 475 -51.14 14.61 23.87
N SER A 476 -51.08 13.35 24.33
CA SER A 476 -50.01 12.86 25.21
C SER A 476 -48.67 12.69 24.49
N GLU A 477 -48.67 12.83 23.16
CA GLU A 477 -47.52 12.60 22.27
C GLU A 477 -46.94 11.19 22.30
N GLU A 478 -47.68 10.23 22.87
CA GLU A 478 -47.27 8.84 23.00
C GLU A 478 -48.38 7.91 22.52
N LEU A 479 -48.00 6.87 21.77
CA LEU A 479 -48.85 5.76 21.33
C LEU A 479 -48.11 4.44 21.51
N PHE A 480 -48.88 3.37 21.69
CA PHE A 480 -48.39 2.00 21.87
C PHE A 480 -48.99 1.09 20.80
N PHE A 481 -48.16 0.22 20.25
CA PHE A 481 -48.52 -0.72 19.21
C PHE A 481 -48.06 -2.12 19.60
N ASP A 482 -48.97 -3.08 19.54
CA ASP A 482 -48.65 -4.47 19.87
C ASP A 482 -47.68 -5.08 18.85
N ILE A 483 -46.73 -5.86 19.36
CA ILE A 483 -45.84 -6.72 18.59
C ILE A 483 -46.39 -8.14 18.63
N PRO A 484 -46.73 -8.77 17.48
CA PRO A 484 -47.23 -10.13 17.48
C PRO A 484 -46.18 -11.11 18.05
N GLU A 485 -46.55 -11.91 19.04
CA GLU A 485 -45.65 -12.89 19.66
C GLU A 485 -45.05 -13.86 18.63
N GLY A 486 -45.86 -14.34 17.68
CA GLY A 486 -45.38 -15.20 16.60
C GLY A 486 -44.33 -14.54 15.70
N TRP A 487 -44.38 -13.22 15.55
CA TRP A 487 -43.37 -12.46 14.80
C TRP A 487 -42.07 -12.34 15.61
N VAL A 488 -42.14 -12.14 16.93
CA VAL A 488 -40.95 -12.16 17.81
C VAL A 488 -40.24 -13.51 17.73
N GLN A 489 -40.99 -14.61 17.83
CA GLN A 489 -40.44 -15.97 17.74
C GLN A 489 -39.78 -16.25 16.37
N GLU A 490 -40.37 -15.80 15.27
CA GLU A 490 -39.81 -15.94 13.91
C GLU A 490 -38.44 -15.23 13.76
N ASN A 491 -38.23 -14.19 14.57
CA ASN A 491 -37.06 -13.31 14.53
C ASN A 491 -36.07 -13.54 15.68
N HIS A 492 -36.23 -14.59 16.50
CA HIS A 492 -35.28 -14.94 17.56
C HIS A 492 -33.84 -15.06 17.04
N GLY A 493 -32.90 -14.39 17.71
CA GLY A 493 -31.48 -14.34 17.33
C GLY A 493 -31.18 -13.55 16.05
N LYS A 494 -32.10 -12.69 15.59
CA LYS A 494 -31.92 -11.85 14.39
C LYS A 494 -32.06 -10.37 14.74
N THR A 495 -31.40 -9.54 13.93
CA THR A 495 -31.62 -8.10 13.93
C THR A 495 -32.91 -7.76 13.18
N ILE A 496 -33.77 -6.99 13.82
CA ILE A 496 -34.99 -6.43 13.25
C ILE A 496 -34.86 -4.92 13.03
N LEU A 497 -35.70 -4.38 12.16
CA LEU A 497 -35.83 -2.94 11.90
C LEU A 497 -37.25 -2.49 12.23
N ILE A 498 -37.39 -1.41 13.01
CA ILE A 498 -38.70 -0.83 13.34
C ILE A 498 -38.69 0.65 13.00
N ASN A 499 -39.69 1.08 12.24
CA ASN A 499 -39.99 2.49 12.03
C ASN A 499 -41.50 2.73 12.05
N TYR A 500 -41.91 3.99 12.09
CA TYR A 500 -43.31 4.38 12.01
C TYR A 500 -43.55 5.45 10.95
N ALA A 501 -44.78 5.49 10.46
CA ALA A 501 -45.25 6.42 9.46
C ALA A 501 -46.36 7.30 10.04
N VAL A 502 -46.32 8.61 9.76
CA VAL A 502 -47.30 9.61 10.20
C VAL A 502 -47.96 10.23 8.99
N GLY A 503 -49.25 9.97 8.80
CA GLY A 503 -50.08 10.58 7.77
C GLY A 503 -51.24 11.36 8.35
N ASP A 504 -52.22 11.69 7.50
CA ASP A 504 -53.49 12.31 7.87
C ASP A 504 -54.68 11.42 7.46
N GLU A 505 -55.90 11.83 7.82
CA GLU A 505 -57.14 11.13 7.41
C GLU A 505 -57.42 11.19 5.91
N TRP A 506 -56.81 12.13 5.19
CA TRP A 506 -57.11 12.46 3.81
C TRP A 506 -56.20 11.72 2.81
N GLY A 507 -55.31 10.86 3.31
CA GLY A 507 -54.40 10.07 2.49
C GLY A 507 -53.19 10.86 1.99
N GLY A 508 -52.79 11.92 2.69
CA GLY A 508 -51.56 12.67 2.45
C GLY A 508 -50.30 11.80 2.50
N LYS A 509 -49.19 12.33 1.98
CA LYS A 509 -47.91 11.60 1.93
C LYS A 509 -47.32 11.41 3.34
N PHE A 510 -47.17 10.16 3.76
CA PHE A 510 -46.65 9.75 5.08
C PHE A 510 -45.26 10.28 5.42
N GLN A 511 -45.06 10.90 6.57
CA GLN A 511 -43.72 11.20 7.10
C GLN A 511 -43.15 9.98 7.82
N PHE A 512 -41.84 9.75 7.76
CA PHE A 512 -41.24 8.51 8.27
C PHE A 512 -40.31 8.80 9.45
N SER A 513 -40.30 7.92 10.44
CA SER A 513 -39.33 7.97 11.52
C SER A 513 -37.96 7.48 11.09
N ARG A 514 -36.95 7.88 11.87
CA ARG A 514 -35.69 7.14 11.96
C ARG A 514 -35.94 5.68 12.36
N THR A 515 -34.98 4.81 12.09
CA THR A 515 -35.12 3.36 12.23
C THR A 515 -34.48 2.88 13.51
N LEU A 516 -35.26 2.20 14.35
CA LEU A 516 -34.74 1.38 15.44
C LEU A 516 -34.18 0.08 14.85
N ARG A 517 -32.92 -0.24 15.17
CA ARG A 517 -32.30 -1.53 14.87
C ARG A 517 -32.11 -2.27 16.18
N PHE A 518 -32.67 -3.46 16.30
CA PHE A 518 -32.71 -4.20 17.56
C PHE A 518 -32.45 -5.68 17.34
N ASP A 519 -31.58 -6.27 18.14
CA ASP A 519 -31.32 -7.71 18.13
C ASP A 519 -32.31 -8.40 19.08
N ILE A 520 -33.13 -9.29 18.54
CA ILE A 520 -33.99 -10.11 19.39
C ILE A 520 -33.11 -11.18 20.07
N PRO A 521 -33.06 -11.19 21.41
CA PRO A 521 -32.20 -12.09 22.17
C PRO A 521 -32.49 -13.57 21.95
#